data_AF-W2D204-F1
#
_entry.id   AF-W2D204-F1
#
_cell.length_a   1.000
_cell.length_b   1.000
_cell.length_c   1.000
_cell.angle_alpha   90.00
_cell.angle_beta   90.00
_cell.angle_gamma   90.00
#
_symmetry.space_group_name_H-M   'P 1'
#
loop_
_entity.id
_entity.type
_entity.pdbx_description
1 polymer ?
#
loop_
_entity_poly.entity_id
_entity_poly.type
_entity_poly.pdbx_seq_one_letter_code
_entity_poly.pdbx_strand_id
1 'polypeptide(L)' 'LKRFHPEVITLNAGGNGFRLGGRVIMNDEDVVKVAAAAPNAKLFVTHLEGVNHNSVTREMVRKSAEVAGILDRVFIPEDG' A
#
# COMPACT_ATOMS: atom_id res chain seq x y z
N LEU A 1 1.51 14.86 1.62
CA LEU A 1 1.90 15.07 0.21
C LEU A 1 1.94 16.56 -0.20
N LYS A 2 1.25 17.46 0.51
CA LYS A 2 1.19 18.91 0.21
C LYS A 2 2.50 19.70 0.30
N ARG A 3 3.55 19.16 0.95
CA ARG A 3 4.82 19.88 1.17
C ARG A 3 5.93 19.45 0.20
N PHE A 4 6.09 18.14 -0.01
CA PHE A 4 7.27 17.59 -0.68
C PHE A 4 6.99 16.93 -2.03
N HIS A 5 5.72 16.78 -2.45
CA HIS A 5 5.28 16.27 -3.76
C HIS A 5 6.21 15.19 -4.38
N PRO A 6 6.44 14.07 -3.69
CA PRO A 6 7.39 13.06 -4.14
C PRO A 6 6.91 12.39 -5.43
N GLU A 7 7.85 12.10 -6.34
CA GLU A 7 7.60 11.33 -7.55
C GLU A 7 7.50 9.82 -7.28
N VAL A 8 8.12 9.36 -6.18
CA VAL A 8 8.14 7.96 -5.74
C VAL A 8 7.78 7.89 -4.26
N ILE A 9 6.87 6.99 -3.91
CA ILE A 9 6.43 6.75 -2.53
C ILE A 9 6.50 5.26 -2.24
N THR A 10 7.24 4.88 -1.20
CA THR A 10 7.23 3.52 -0.66
C THR A 10 6.26 3.44 0.52
N LEU A 11 5.42 2.40 0.54
CA LEU A 11 4.40 2.20 1.56
C LEU A 11 4.59 0.84 2.24
N ASN A 12 4.63 0.83 3.58
CA ASN A 12 4.54 -0.39 4.37
C ASN A 12 3.05 -0.71 4.59
N ALA A 13 2.48 -1.57 3.75
CA ALA A 13 1.03 -1.78 3.67
C ALA A 13 0.58 -3.19 4.12
N GLY A 14 1.33 -3.83 5.02
CA GLY A 14 1.05 -5.17 5.53
C GLY A 14 -0.24 -5.30 6.35
N GLY A 15 -0.92 -4.21 6.68
CA GLY A 15 -2.17 -4.22 7.45
C GLY A 15 -1.99 -4.71 8.89
N ASN A 16 -0.78 -4.63 9.43
CA ASN A 16 -0.42 -5.17 10.74
C ASN A 16 -1.24 -4.47 11.81
N GLY A 17 -1.74 -5.23 12.78
CA GLY A 17 -2.57 -4.69 13.85
C GLY A 17 -2.69 -5.64 15.02
N PHE A 18 -3.16 -5.10 16.14
CA PHE A 18 -3.52 -5.87 17.31
C PHE A 18 -5.03 -6.16 17.30
N ARG A 19 -5.43 -7.31 17.89
CA ARG A 19 -6.85 -7.62 18.11
C ARG A 19 -7.56 -6.53 18.92
N LEU A 20 -6.85 -5.98 19.92
CA LEU A 20 -7.29 -4.85 20.72
C LEU A 20 -6.28 -3.71 20.51
N GLY A 21 -6.73 -2.57 19.99
CA GLY A 21 -5.87 -1.43 19.63
C GLY A 21 -5.78 -1.16 18.12
N GLY A 22 -6.25 -2.08 17.29
CA GLY A 22 -6.45 -1.85 15.85
C GLY A 22 -5.16 -1.88 15.03
N ARG A 23 -5.22 -1.24 13.87
CA ARG A 23 -4.19 -1.30 12.82
C ARG A 23 -3.03 -0.33 13.13
N VAL A 24 -1.80 -0.81 13.00
CA VAL A 24 -0.54 -0.11 13.32
C VAL A 24 0.12 0.48 12.08
N ILE A 25 0.00 -0.18 10.92
CA ILE A 25 0.53 0.30 9.63
C ILE A 25 -0.55 0.37 8.55
N MET A 26 -0.20 0.81 7.35
CA MET A 26 -1.17 0.94 6.26
C MET A 26 -1.73 -0.41 5.81
N ASN A 27 -2.93 -0.41 5.22
CA ASN A 27 -3.47 -1.53 4.46
C ASN A 27 -3.62 -1.16 2.97
N ASP A 28 -4.22 -2.05 2.18
CA ASP A 28 -4.55 -1.85 0.77
C ASP A 28 -5.47 -0.66 0.51
N GLU A 29 -6.46 -0.40 1.37
CA GLU A 29 -7.30 0.80 1.27
C GLU A 29 -6.49 2.10 1.41
N ASP A 30 -5.50 2.10 2.30
CA ASP A 30 -4.62 3.24 2.51
C ASP A 30 -3.71 3.48 1.28
N VAL A 31 -3.33 2.44 0.53
CA VAL A 31 -2.65 2.57 -0.76
C VAL A 31 -3.50 3.38 -1.75
N VAL A 32 -4.80 3.10 -1.85
CA VAL A 32 -5.74 3.84 -2.71
C VAL A 32 -5.84 5.30 -2.27
N LYS A 33 -5.91 5.56 -0.96
CA LYS A 33 -5.96 6.95 -0.42
C LYS A 33 -4.68 7.72 -0.73
N VAL A 34 -3.51 7.09 -0.59
CA VAL A 34 -2.23 7.73 -0.95
C VAL A 34 -2.17 7.99 -2.45
N ALA A 35 -2.61 7.04 -3.26
CA ALA A 35 -2.66 7.19 -4.70
C ALA A 35 -3.54 8.38 -5.11
N ALA A 36 -4.70 8.56 -4.48
CA ALA A 36 -5.56 9.72 -4.72
C ALA A 36 -4.91 11.04 -4.25
N ALA A 37 -4.20 11.03 -3.13
CA ALA A 37 -3.54 12.21 -2.58
C ALA A 37 -2.25 12.63 -3.33
N ALA A 38 -1.61 11.69 -4.06
CA ALA A 38 -0.46 11.93 -4.94
C ALA A 38 -0.71 11.30 -6.32
N PRO A 39 -1.52 11.95 -7.17
CA PRO A 39 -1.91 11.38 -8.46
C PRO A 39 -0.72 11.14 -9.40
N ASN A 40 0.37 11.89 -9.24
CA ASN A 40 1.56 11.83 -10.10
C ASN A 40 2.68 10.92 -9.56
N ALA A 41 2.51 10.34 -8.37
CA ALA A 41 3.55 9.51 -7.77
C ALA A 41 3.43 8.05 -8.19
N LYS A 42 4.58 7.38 -8.34
CA LYS A 42 4.69 5.92 -8.38
C LYS A 42 4.71 5.38 -6.97
N LEU A 43 3.86 4.40 -6.68
CA LEU A 43 3.73 3.80 -5.35
C LEU A 43 4.38 2.41 -5.36
N PHE A 44 5.32 2.17 -4.44
CA PHE A 44 5.91 0.86 -4.22
C PHE A 44 5.37 0.30 -2.91
N VAL A 45 4.56 -0.75 -3.01
CA VAL A 45 3.90 -1.35 -1.86
C VAL A 45 4.76 -2.48 -1.33
N THR A 46 5.16 -2.37 -0.07
CA THR A 46 6.13 -3.25 0.60
C THR A 46 5.59 -3.72 1.95
N HIS A 47 6.38 -4.51 2.67
CA HIS A 47 5.99 -5.08 3.96
C HIS A 47 4.75 -6.00 3.86
N LEU A 48 4.62 -6.72 2.75
CA LEU A 48 3.57 -7.71 2.49
C LEU A 48 4.15 -9.11 2.70
N GLU A 49 3.36 -10.01 3.28
CA GLU A 49 3.63 -11.48 3.32
C GLU A 49 4.97 -11.96 3.93
N GLY A 50 5.83 -11.08 4.44
CA GLY A 50 7.12 -11.44 5.03
C GLY A 50 7.08 -11.82 6.51
N VAL A 51 6.01 -11.51 7.25
CA VAL A 51 5.87 -11.82 8.69
C VAL A 51 4.45 -12.26 9.04
N ASN A 52 4.32 -13.04 10.12
CA ASN A 52 3.08 -13.73 10.52
C ASN A 52 1.88 -12.84 10.86
N HIS A 53 2.10 -11.55 11.12
CA HIS A 53 1.07 -10.61 11.54
C HIS A 53 0.72 -9.59 10.45
N ASN A 54 1.23 -9.77 9.23
CA ASN A 54 0.67 -9.13 8.05
C ASN A 54 -0.73 -9.71 7.79
N SER A 55 -1.71 -8.84 7.59
CA SER A 55 -3.10 -9.21 7.26
C SER A 55 -3.47 -8.91 5.81
N VAL A 56 -2.61 -8.18 5.09
CA VAL A 56 -2.77 -7.82 3.68
C VAL A 56 -1.81 -8.62 2.82
N THR A 57 -2.34 -9.20 1.74
CA THR A 57 -1.58 -9.93 0.72
C THR A 57 -1.28 -9.06 -0.48
N ARG A 58 -0.31 -9.48 -1.31
CA ARG A 58 -0.04 -8.82 -2.61
C ARG A 58 -1.28 -8.80 -3.49
N GLU A 59 -2.05 -9.88 -3.47
CA GLU A 59 -3.28 -10.00 -4.26
C GLU A 59 -4.38 -9.04 -3.80
N MET A 60 -4.53 -8.82 -2.49
CA MET A 60 -5.46 -7.82 -1.97
C MET A 60 -5.10 -6.41 -2.48
N VAL A 61 -3.82 -6.05 -2.44
CA VAL A 61 -3.36 -4.75 -2.96
C VAL A 61 -3.62 -4.64 -4.47
N ARG A 62 -3.33 -5.70 -5.24
CA ARG A 62 -3.58 -5.75 -6.69
C ARG A 62 -5.04 -5.53 -7.01
N LYS A 63 -5.93 -6.26 -6.32
CA LYS A 63 -7.38 -6.13 -6.49
C LYS A 63 -7.88 -4.73 -6.15
N SER A 64 -7.42 -4.17 -5.03
CA SER A 64 -7.81 -2.82 -4.61
C SER A 64 -7.31 -1.74 -5.58
N ALA A 65 -6.09 -1.90 -6.14
CA ALA A 65 -5.56 -1.02 -7.18
C ALA A 65 -6.30 -1.15 -8.52
N GLU A 66 -6.69 -2.37 -8.91
CA GLU A 66 -7.47 -2.62 -10.12
C GLU A 66 -8.87 -2.00 -10.03
N VAL A 67 -9.60 -2.25 -8.93
CA VAL A 67 -10.92 -1.65 -8.67
C VAL A 67 -10.86 -0.11 -8.67
N ALA A 68 -9.78 0.46 -8.14
CA ALA A 68 -9.56 1.90 -8.13
C ALA A 68 -9.03 2.46 -9.46
N GLY A 69 -8.70 1.62 -10.45
CA GLY A 69 -8.18 2.05 -11.75
C GLY A 69 -6.80 2.70 -11.70
N ILE A 70 -5.94 2.27 -10.78
CA ILE A 70 -4.60 2.87 -10.52
C ILE A 70 -3.45 1.85 -10.66
N LEU A 71 -3.71 0.71 -11.30
CA LEU A 71 -2.75 -0.40 -11.38
C LEU A 71 -1.47 -0.02 -12.17
N ASP A 72 -1.56 0.97 -13.06
CA ASP A 72 -0.45 1.50 -13.86
C ASP A 72 0.66 2.18 -13.05
N ARG A 73 0.36 2.56 -11.80
CA ARG A 73 1.28 3.31 -10.94
C ARG A 73 1.47 2.71 -9.54
N VAL A 74 0.82 1.59 -9.25
CA VAL A 74 0.98 0.83 -7.99
C VAL A 74 1.83 -0.41 -8.29
N PHE A 75 3.08 -0.37 -7.86
CA PHE A 75 4.06 -1.44 -7.99
C PHE A 75 4.03 -2.32 -6.75
N ILE A 76 3.82 -3.63 -6.95
CA ILE A 76 3.71 -4.65 -5.91
C ILE A 76 4.81 -5.68 -6.21
N PRO A 77 6.07 -5.41 -5.83
CA PRO A 77 7.20 -6.27 -6.17
C PRO A 77 7.13 -7.62 -5.45
N GLU A 78 7.61 -8.65 -6.14
CA GLU A 78 7.98 -9.93 -5.52
C GLU A 78 9.29 -9.77 -4.71
N ASP A 79 9.64 -10.81 -3.98
CA ASP A 79 10.91 -10.86 -3.27
C ASP A 79 12.06 -11.18 -4.25
N GLY A 80 13.00 -10.24 -4.42
CA GLY A 80 14.17 -10.40 -5.30
C GLY A 80 13.86 -10.20 -6.79
#